data_AF-A0A1Q3RPQ1-F1
#
_entry.id   AF-A0A1Q3RPQ1-F1
#
_cell.length_a   1.000
_cell.length_b   1.000
_cell.length_c   1.000
_cell.angle_alpha   90.00
_cell.angle_beta   90.00
_cell.angle_gamma   90.00
#
_symmetry.space_group_name_H-M   'P 1'
#
loop_
_entity.id
_entity.type
_entity.pdbx_description
1 polymer ?
#
loop_
_entity_poly.entity_id
_entity_poly.type
_entity_poly.pdbx_seq_one_letter_code
_entity_poly.pdbx_strand_id
1 'polypeptide(L)'
;MIKVLHLSDIHLNSGYANKSEKVRRQLKSHLKLSFSNAIDYAITQLCDVLMVVGDLFDHDKIAYEDEQFIIGEFKRALNAGIHVAYCSGNHDPLGTFPFVSKLSGYDNLHMFLDDQVRIDNVHSRDNTPFELVSVGHQSKAEKRDLIRLFPKKDGFIPRIGMAHASVPSALTTSDKVAYMATPLNTIESLNYDYFALGHIHIRQLLTDKIGYSGNIQGLNIKETGNKGGYWIEIERGITRVSPVDFNSLSWFQIGYTITAEIQSIEALKAAIIDHIHEQLKDVGQVKLVRVLLTGKTPLIEELNTINLEFLEQDLIERLDLLYLELDSSKVEAYISEEMLKQEHTVVSELLHFLDAEDYPEALLERLSQLPGFSSYKQKQQMIEALNGINHEVKTLLVNRMVVSKDEN
;
A
#
# COMPACT_ATOMS: atom_id res chain seq x y z
N MET A 1 -12.05 33.37 7.95
CA MET A 1 -11.85 32.14 7.14
C MET A 1 -11.56 31.01 8.10
N ILE A 2 -12.18 29.84 7.92
CA ILE A 2 -11.98 28.69 8.81
C ILE A 2 -10.96 27.74 8.17
N LYS A 3 -9.94 27.36 8.93
CA LYS A 3 -8.85 26.47 8.55
C LYS A 3 -8.92 25.18 9.34
N VAL A 4 -8.93 24.06 8.65
CA VAL A 4 -9.11 22.74 9.25
C VAL A 4 -8.00 21.82 8.79
N LEU A 5 -7.44 21.04 9.71
CA LEU A 5 -6.61 19.89 9.37
C LEU A 5 -7.39 18.61 9.68
N HIS A 6 -7.71 17.83 8.66
CA HIS A 6 -8.40 16.55 8.78
C HIS A 6 -7.41 15.39 8.68
N LEU A 7 -7.30 14.63 9.78
CA LEU A 7 -6.57 13.38 9.90
C LEU A 7 -7.51 12.24 10.34
N SER A 8 -7.13 10.99 10.06
CA SER A 8 -7.83 9.79 10.54
C SER A 8 -6.86 8.60 10.57
N ASP A 9 -7.29 7.48 11.15
CA ASP A 9 -6.62 6.18 11.01
C ASP A 9 -5.11 6.26 11.34
N ILE A 10 -4.78 6.80 12.52
CA ILE A 10 -3.39 6.95 12.97
C ILE A 10 -2.82 5.58 13.40
N HIS A 11 -3.62 4.73 14.03
CA HIS A 11 -3.25 3.39 14.50
C HIS A 11 -1.95 3.36 15.32
N LEU A 12 -1.82 4.24 16.32
CA LEU A 12 -0.75 4.07 17.31
C LEU A 12 -0.80 2.68 17.93
N ASN A 13 0.37 2.12 18.19
CA ASN A 13 0.58 0.73 18.59
C ASN A 13 0.24 -0.33 17.53
N SER A 14 0.15 0.04 16.24
CA SER A 14 -0.02 -0.94 15.16
C SER A 14 0.99 -2.07 15.23
N GLY A 15 0.48 -3.31 15.19
CA GLY A 15 1.30 -4.51 15.15
C GLY A 15 1.90 -4.73 13.77
N TYR A 16 3.15 -4.31 13.55
CA TYR A 16 3.92 -4.65 12.34
C TYR A 16 4.40 -6.12 12.41
N ALA A 17 3.45 -7.07 12.39
CA ALA A 17 3.73 -8.50 12.50
C ALA A 17 4.69 -8.98 11.38
N ASN A 18 5.45 -10.03 11.66
CA ASN A 18 6.42 -10.63 10.72
C ASN A 18 7.56 -9.70 10.27
N LYS A 19 7.91 -8.68 11.07
CA LYS A 19 9.09 -7.83 10.85
C LYS A 19 10.05 -7.92 12.04
N SER A 20 11.35 -7.73 11.77
CA SER A 20 12.38 -7.72 12.81
C SER A 20 12.11 -6.61 13.85
N GLU A 21 12.59 -6.79 15.08
CA GLU A 21 12.37 -5.80 16.14
C GLU A 21 12.89 -4.41 15.77
N LYS A 22 14.05 -4.34 15.09
CA LYS A 22 14.63 -3.09 14.58
C LYS A 22 13.65 -2.35 13.65
N VAL A 23 13.11 -3.06 12.65
CA VAL A 23 12.15 -2.49 11.68
C VAL A 23 10.87 -2.05 12.38
N ARG A 24 10.34 -2.88 13.31
CA ARG A 24 9.13 -2.53 14.08
C ARG A 24 9.30 -1.26 14.90
N ARG A 25 10.46 -1.08 15.56
CA ARG A 25 10.77 0.13 16.32
C ARG A 25 10.82 1.37 15.41
N GLN A 26 11.52 1.26 14.28
CA GLN A 26 11.60 2.36 13.30
C GLN A 26 10.22 2.74 12.76
N LEU A 27 9.41 1.76 12.35
CA LEU A 27 8.04 2.01 11.87
C LEU A 27 7.17 2.74 12.90
N LYS A 28 7.26 2.34 14.19
CA LYS A 28 6.57 3.03 15.29
C LYS A 28 7.09 4.46 15.48
N SER A 29 8.40 4.67 15.47
CA SER A 29 9.00 6.01 15.59
C SER A 29 8.61 6.94 14.44
N HIS A 30 8.62 6.44 13.21
CA HIS A 30 8.21 7.19 12.03
C HIS A 30 6.70 7.50 12.02
N LEU A 31 5.86 6.60 12.56
CA LEU A 31 4.43 6.88 12.72
C LEU A 31 4.20 8.06 13.67
N LYS A 32 4.88 8.05 14.83
CA LYS A 32 4.87 9.19 15.77
C LYS A 32 5.40 10.47 15.12
N LEU A 33 6.52 10.39 14.40
CA LEU A 33 7.08 11.55 13.68
C LEU A 33 6.10 12.11 12.65
N SER A 34 5.41 11.25 11.90
CA SER A 34 4.42 11.67 10.91
C SER A 34 3.24 12.39 11.57
N PHE A 35 2.79 11.92 12.73
CA PHE A 35 1.81 12.65 13.54
C PHE A 35 2.34 13.99 14.04
N SER A 36 3.57 14.03 14.55
CA SER A 36 4.19 15.28 14.99
C SER A 36 4.37 16.30 13.87
N ASN A 37 4.72 15.87 12.66
CA ASN A 37 4.78 16.73 11.49
C ASN A 37 3.42 17.36 11.18
N ALA A 38 2.32 16.62 11.36
CA ALA A 38 0.97 17.15 11.17
C ALA A 38 0.60 18.18 12.25
N ILE A 39 1.02 17.96 13.51
CA ILE A 39 0.85 18.95 14.59
C ILE A 39 1.68 20.20 14.31
N ASP A 40 2.94 20.05 13.89
CA ASP A 40 3.81 21.17 13.49
C ASP A 40 3.17 21.97 12.37
N TYR A 41 2.68 21.29 11.33
CA TYR A 41 1.99 21.93 10.22
C TYR A 41 0.74 22.69 10.69
N ALA A 42 -0.10 22.09 11.54
CA ALA A 42 -1.29 22.74 12.09
C ALA A 42 -0.93 24.04 12.86
N ILE A 43 0.13 23.99 13.66
CA ILE A 43 0.63 25.15 14.42
C ILE A 43 1.18 26.22 13.48
N THR A 44 2.05 25.85 12.53
CA THR A 44 2.66 26.78 11.58
C THR A 44 1.63 27.45 10.67
N GLN A 45 0.62 26.70 10.19
CA GLN A 45 -0.42 27.23 9.31
C GLN A 45 -1.53 27.99 10.04
N LEU A 46 -1.42 28.10 11.36
CA LEU A 46 -2.40 28.73 12.24
C LEU A 46 -3.79 28.10 12.07
N CYS A 47 -3.85 26.77 12.10
CA CYS A 47 -5.08 26.00 12.01
C CYS A 47 -6.09 26.45 13.08
N ASP A 48 -7.38 26.48 12.73
CA ASP A 48 -8.44 26.75 13.70
C ASP A 48 -8.88 25.47 14.41
N VAL A 49 -8.99 24.36 13.66
CA VAL A 49 -9.35 23.05 14.22
C VAL A 49 -8.58 21.90 13.59
N LEU A 50 -7.90 21.14 14.45
CA LEU A 50 -7.32 19.83 14.14
C LEU A 50 -8.37 18.75 14.41
N MET A 51 -8.71 17.95 13.41
CA MET A 51 -9.64 16.84 13.52
C MET A 51 -8.91 15.51 13.39
N VAL A 52 -9.18 14.59 14.31
CA VAL A 52 -8.73 13.19 14.26
C VAL A 52 -9.95 12.28 14.26
N VAL A 53 -10.27 11.72 13.10
CA VAL A 53 -11.54 11.02 12.85
C VAL A 53 -11.40 9.50 13.06
N GLY A 54 -11.34 9.08 14.32
CA GLY A 54 -11.27 7.68 14.74
C GLY A 54 -9.94 6.98 14.50
N ASP A 55 -9.83 5.79 15.11
CA ASP A 55 -8.67 4.88 15.04
C ASP A 55 -7.35 5.60 15.32
N LEU A 56 -7.32 6.37 16.42
CA LEU A 56 -6.09 6.96 16.95
C LEU A 56 -5.15 5.87 17.48
N PHE A 57 -5.72 4.83 18.07
CA PHE A 57 -5.02 3.64 18.57
C PHE A 57 -5.53 2.39 17.86
N ASP A 58 -4.62 1.42 17.64
CA ASP A 58 -4.96 0.15 16.99
C ASP A 58 -5.71 -0.82 17.92
N HIS A 59 -5.59 -0.63 19.24
CA HIS A 59 -6.20 -1.46 20.28
C HIS A 59 -6.71 -0.62 21.46
N ASP A 60 -7.68 -1.17 22.19
CA ASP A 60 -8.24 -0.60 23.43
C ASP A 60 -7.23 -0.53 24.59
N LYS A 61 -6.22 -1.41 24.59
CA LYS A 61 -5.10 -1.37 25.53
C LYS A 61 -3.97 -0.49 24.99
N ILE A 62 -3.98 0.77 25.44
CA ILE A 62 -2.99 1.78 25.05
C ILE A 62 -1.71 1.62 25.88
N ALA A 63 -0.55 1.55 25.22
CA ALA A 63 0.74 1.57 25.89
C ALA A 63 0.98 2.95 26.52
N TYR A 64 1.54 3.00 27.74
CA TYR A 64 1.79 4.27 28.45
C TYR A 64 2.59 5.28 27.62
N GLU A 65 3.58 4.83 26.86
CA GLU A 65 4.38 5.70 25.99
C GLU A 65 3.54 6.35 24.89
N ASP A 66 2.63 5.63 24.26
CA ASP A 66 1.75 6.15 23.20
C ASP A 66 0.69 7.09 23.78
N GLU A 67 0.20 6.79 24.99
CA GLU A 67 -0.68 7.69 25.73
C GLU A 67 0.01 9.04 26.01
N GLN A 68 1.23 9.01 26.57
CA GLN A 68 1.99 10.23 26.87
C GLN A 68 2.34 11.02 25.62
N PHE A 69 2.65 10.33 24.52
CA PHE A 69 2.90 10.95 23.22
C PHE A 69 1.66 11.75 22.75
N ILE A 70 0.48 11.12 22.69
CA ILE A 70 -0.75 11.81 22.28
C ILE A 70 -1.10 12.98 23.21
N ILE A 71 -0.96 12.81 24.53
CA ILE A 71 -1.18 13.90 25.48
C ILE A 71 -0.25 15.08 25.17
N GLY A 72 1.02 14.82 24.91
CA GLY A 72 2.00 15.85 24.56
C GLY A 72 1.61 16.58 23.27
N GLU A 73 1.32 15.84 22.21
CA GLU A 73 0.98 16.38 20.90
C GLU A 73 -0.33 17.18 20.90
N PHE A 74 -1.38 16.67 21.57
CA PHE A 74 -2.63 17.42 21.76
C PHE A 74 -2.41 18.66 22.61
N LYS A 75 -1.62 18.60 23.70
CA LYS A 75 -1.28 19.80 24.47
C LYS A 75 -0.55 20.84 23.63
N ARG A 76 0.34 20.44 22.73
CA ARG A 76 1.03 21.38 21.82
C ARG A 76 0.03 22.13 20.93
N ALA A 77 -0.92 21.43 20.31
CA ALA A 77 -1.96 22.03 19.51
C ALA A 77 -2.91 22.92 20.35
N LEU A 78 -3.39 22.40 21.48
CA LEU A 78 -4.30 23.11 22.38
C LEU A 78 -3.67 24.39 22.94
N ASN A 79 -2.42 24.34 23.40
CA ASN A 79 -1.68 25.50 23.91
C ASN A 79 -1.38 26.55 22.81
N ALA A 80 -1.36 26.14 21.54
CA ALA A 80 -1.24 27.05 20.39
C ALA A 80 -2.57 27.74 20.02
N GLY A 81 -3.65 27.46 20.77
CA GLY A 81 -4.98 27.99 20.54
C GLY A 81 -5.76 27.29 19.42
N ILE A 82 -5.34 26.09 19.03
CA ILE A 82 -6.03 25.27 18.02
C ILE A 82 -7.10 24.45 18.73
N HIS A 83 -8.31 24.38 18.17
CA HIS A 83 -9.31 23.42 18.62
C HIS A 83 -8.88 22.00 18.24
N VAL A 84 -8.90 21.07 19.19
CA VAL A 84 -8.62 19.65 18.91
C VAL A 84 -9.92 18.88 19.02
N ALA A 85 -10.34 18.28 17.92
CA ALA A 85 -11.57 17.50 17.83
C ALA A 85 -11.26 16.04 17.47
N TYR A 86 -11.78 15.11 18.26
CA TYR A 86 -11.57 13.68 18.07
C TYR A 86 -12.89 12.92 18.25
N CYS A 87 -13.16 11.98 17.35
CA CYS A 87 -14.21 10.97 17.54
C CYS A 87 -13.60 9.57 17.63
N SER A 88 -14.17 8.69 18.45
CA SER A 88 -13.73 7.29 18.54
C SER A 88 -14.06 6.49 17.28
N GLY A 89 -13.16 5.58 16.90
CA GLY A 89 -13.34 4.62 15.81
C GLY A 89 -13.58 3.20 16.32
N ASN A 90 -13.50 2.23 15.41
CA ASN A 90 -13.80 0.84 15.75
C ASN A 90 -12.62 0.13 16.44
N HIS A 91 -11.38 0.61 16.31
CA HIS A 91 -10.23 0.07 17.03
C HIS A 91 -10.12 0.61 18.46
N ASP A 92 -10.58 1.85 18.65
CA ASP A 92 -10.59 2.58 19.90
C ASP A 92 -12.02 3.03 20.27
N PRO A 93 -13.02 2.13 20.36
CA PRO A 93 -14.37 2.52 20.76
C PRO A 93 -14.41 2.91 22.24
N LEU A 94 -15.57 3.41 22.69
CA LEU A 94 -15.85 3.80 24.07
C LEU A 94 -15.19 2.86 25.10
N GLY A 95 -14.19 3.42 25.78
CA GLY A 95 -13.44 2.85 26.89
C GLY A 95 -12.74 4.02 27.57
N THR A 96 -12.55 3.98 28.88
CA THR A 96 -12.04 5.13 29.66
C THR A 96 -10.66 5.55 29.17
N PHE A 97 -10.59 6.41 28.16
CA PHE A 97 -9.37 6.96 27.59
C PHE A 97 -8.68 7.74 28.69
N PRO A 98 -7.64 7.19 29.36
CA PRO A 98 -7.10 7.83 30.54
C PRO A 98 -6.43 9.17 30.19
N PHE A 99 -6.14 9.39 28.90
CA PHE A 99 -5.65 10.65 28.39
C PHE A 99 -6.71 11.77 28.38
N VAL A 100 -8.00 11.45 28.24
CA VAL A 100 -9.08 12.46 28.18
C VAL A 100 -9.16 13.22 29.50
N SER A 101 -9.10 12.52 30.64
CA SER A 101 -9.10 13.17 31.96
C SER A 101 -7.86 14.05 32.19
N LYS A 102 -6.73 13.72 31.55
CA LYS A 102 -5.49 14.52 31.60
C LYS A 102 -5.55 15.77 30.70
N LEU A 103 -6.56 15.88 29.83
CA LEU A 103 -6.78 17.00 28.92
C LEU A 103 -8.08 17.77 29.25
N SER A 104 -8.84 17.39 30.28
CA SER A 104 -10.17 17.95 30.57
C SER A 104 -10.18 19.42 30.99
N GLY A 105 -9.02 20.02 31.23
CA GLY A 105 -8.88 21.45 31.58
C GLY A 105 -8.82 22.40 30.37
N TYR A 106 -8.95 21.89 29.14
CA TYR A 106 -8.87 22.68 27.92
C TYR A 106 -10.26 22.91 27.32
N ASP A 107 -10.69 24.16 27.23
CA ASP A 107 -11.99 24.53 26.64
C ASP A 107 -12.06 24.31 25.12
N ASN A 108 -10.89 24.25 24.47
CA ASN A 108 -10.73 24.01 23.04
C ASN A 108 -10.54 22.51 22.69
N LEU A 109 -10.93 21.60 23.59
CA LEU A 109 -10.92 20.16 23.37
C LEU A 109 -12.34 19.64 23.14
N HIS A 110 -12.54 18.89 22.05
CA HIS A 110 -13.83 18.35 21.63
C HIS A 110 -13.74 16.82 21.46
N MET A 111 -14.29 16.06 22.40
CA MET A 111 -14.17 14.58 22.42
C MET A 111 -15.53 13.89 22.21
N PHE A 112 -15.73 13.26 21.05
CA PHE A 112 -16.95 12.54 20.68
C PHE A 112 -16.73 11.03 20.85
N LEU A 113 -16.99 10.53 22.05
CA LEU A 113 -16.53 9.19 22.48
C LEU A 113 -17.66 8.15 22.57
N ASP A 114 -18.90 8.59 22.53
CA ASP A 114 -20.10 7.78 22.68
C ASP A 114 -20.99 7.84 21.43
N ASP A 115 -22.06 7.05 21.43
CA ASP A 115 -23.00 6.96 20.31
C ASP A 115 -24.02 8.10 20.24
N GLN A 116 -23.81 9.18 21.01
CA GLN A 116 -24.68 10.35 20.98
C GLN A 116 -24.15 11.37 19.98
N VAL A 117 -25.01 11.76 19.03
CA VAL A 117 -24.70 12.87 18.12
C VAL A 117 -24.64 14.16 18.94
N ARG A 118 -23.50 14.85 18.88
CA ARG A 118 -23.31 16.15 19.54
C ARG A 118 -22.94 17.23 18.54
N ILE A 119 -23.33 18.45 18.88
CA ILE A 119 -22.96 19.67 18.17
C ILE A 119 -22.16 20.52 19.13
N ASP A 120 -20.92 20.81 18.79
CA ASP A 120 -20.07 21.74 19.53
C ASP A 120 -19.99 23.05 18.74
N ASN A 121 -20.32 24.17 19.39
CA ASN A 121 -20.20 25.51 18.81
C ASN A 121 -18.77 26.02 19.02
N VAL A 122 -18.10 26.41 17.94
CA VAL A 122 -16.69 26.76 17.92
C VAL A 122 -16.50 28.13 17.27
N HIS A 123 -15.44 28.83 17.64
CA HIS A 123 -15.02 30.06 16.98
C HIS A 123 -13.62 29.84 16.41
N SER A 124 -13.39 30.26 15.17
CA SER A 124 -12.04 30.36 14.62
C SER A 124 -11.21 31.40 15.36
N ARG A 125 -9.92 31.46 15.06
CA ARG A 125 -9.01 32.45 15.65
C ARG A 125 -9.36 33.89 15.28
N ASP A 126 -10.05 34.10 14.15
CA ASP A 126 -10.62 35.40 13.74
C ASP A 126 -12.05 35.62 14.26
N ASN A 127 -12.51 34.79 15.20
CA ASN A 127 -13.82 34.84 15.85
C ASN A 127 -15.02 34.60 14.90
N THR A 128 -14.80 33.90 13.78
CA THR A 128 -15.86 33.40 12.91
C THR A 128 -16.51 32.17 13.55
N PRO A 129 -17.85 32.14 13.79
CA PRO A 129 -18.51 30.99 14.37
C PRO A 129 -18.64 29.84 13.36
N PHE A 130 -18.49 28.61 13.84
CA PHE A 130 -18.78 27.38 13.10
C PHE A 130 -19.20 26.25 14.04
N GLU A 131 -19.77 25.18 13.48
CA GLU A 131 -20.26 24.04 14.25
C GLU A 131 -19.49 22.77 13.87
N LEU A 132 -19.11 22.00 14.88
CA LEU A 132 -18.62 20.63 14.72
C LEU A 132 -19.76 19.66 15.07
N VAL A 133 -20.06 18.72 14.18
CA VAL A 133 -21.06 17.68 14.40
C VAL A 133 -20.44 16.31 14.28
N SER A 134 -20.61 15.48 15.30
CA SER A 134 -19.92 14.21 15.36
C SER A 134 -20.61 13.19 16.27
N VAL A 135 -20.18 11.94 16.13
CA VAL A 135 -20.54 10.79 16.95
C VAL A 135 -19.34 9.85 17.06
N GLY A 136 -19.20 9.18 18.21
CA GLY A 136 -18.19 8.16 18.45
C GLY A 136 -18.75 6.75 18.33
N HIS A 137 -17.84 5.78 18.21
CA HIS A 137 -18.19 4.36 18.30
C HIS A 137 -18.33 3.93 19.77
N GLN A 138 -19.47 3.34 20.12
CA GLN A 138 -19.67 2.72 21.44
C GLN A 138 -19.02 1.33 21.54
N SER A 139 -18.82 0.64 20.41
CA SER A 139 -18.24 -0.70 20.37
C SER A 139 -17.40 -0.92 19.12
N LYS A 140 -16.54 -1.95 19.13
CA LYS A 140 -15.66 -2.30 17.98
C LYS A 140 -16.42 -2.70 16.72
N ALA A 141 -17.72 -2.97 16.83
CA ALA A 141 -18.55 -3.48 15.74
C ALA A 141 -19.84 -2.66 15.63
N GLU A 142 -19.73 -1.32 15.67
CA GLU A 142 -20.87 -0.44 15.46
C GLU A 142 -21.44 -0.65 14.04
N LYS A 143 -22.71 -1.04 13.98
CA LYS A 143 -23.42 -1.31 12.72
C LYS A 143 -24.57 -0.35 12.45
N ARG A 144 -24.97 0.43 13.45
CA ARG A 144 -26.03 1.44 13.30
C ARG A 144 -25.52 2.56 12.42
N ASP A 145 -26.34 3.05 11.50
CA ASP A 145 -26.04 4.23 10.69
C ASP A 145 -26.30 5.50 11.52
N LEU A 146 -25.39 5.82 12.44
CA LEU A 146 -25.54 6.96 13.36
C LEU A 146 -25.48 8.32 12.64
N ILE A 147 -24.90 8.36 11.42
CA ILE A 147 -24.88 9.57 10.59
C ILE A 147 -26.29 10.01 10.20
N ARG A 148 -27.27 9.10 10.12
CA ARG A 148 -28.69 9.46 9.91
C ARG A 148 -29.29 10.31 11.01
N LEU A 149 -28.69 10.30 12.20
CA LEU A 149 -29.12 11.10 13.34
C LEU A 149 -28.52 12.52 13.30
N PHE A 150 -27.63 12.81 12.34
CA PHE A 150 -27.02 14.13 12.22
C PHE A 150 -28.09 15.15 11.77
N PRO A 151 -28.15 16.33 12.42
CA PRO A 151 -29.09 17.38 12.05
C PRO A 151 -28.68 18.03 10.72
N LYS A 152 -29.64 18.17 9.81
CA LYS A 152 -29.39 18.93 8.56
C LYS A 152 -28.99 20.37 8.87
N LYS A 153 -28.08 20.93 8.07
CA LYS A 153 -27.71 22.35 8.15
C LYS A 153 -28.81 23.19 7.53
N ASP A 154 -29.46 24.00 8.37
CA ASP A 154 -30.49 24.98 8.02
C ASP A 154 -30.08 26.39 8.46
N GLY A 155 -28.97 26.90 7.91
CA GLY A 155 -28.49 28.24 8.26
C GLY A 155 -27.19 28.64 7.56
N PHE A 156 -26.68 29.82 7.93
CA PHE A 156 -25.46 30.40 7.37
C PHE A 156 -24.19 30.04 8.14
N ILE A 157 -24.30 29.55 9.38
CA ILE A 157 -23.16 29.14 10.19
C ILE A 157 -22.50 27.92 9.53
N PRO A 158 -21.20 27.96 9.19
CA PRO A 158 -20.52 26.82 8.64
C PRO A 158 -20.60 25.61 9.56
N ARG A 159 -20.86 24.43 9.01
CA ARG A 159 -20.99 23.17 9.73
C ARG A 159 -20.06 22.12 9.14
N ILE A 160 -19.22 21.54 9.99
CA ILE A 160 -18.28 20.49 9.64
C ILE A 160 -18.72 19.21 10.35
N GLY A 161 -18.98 18.16 9.57
CA GLY A 161 -19.29 16.84 10.10
C GLY A 161 -18.03 16.00 10.23
N MET A 162 -17.97 15.13 11.23
CA MET A 162 -16.97 14.08 11.30
C MET A 162 -17.57 12.75 11.76
N ALA A 163 -17.12 11.66 11.15
CA ALA A 163 -17.52 10.32 11.56
C ALA A 163 -16.55 9.26 11.03
N HIS A 164 -16.24 8.28 11.87
CA HIS A 164 -15.44 7.12 11.47
C HIS A 164 -16.36 6.02 10.90
N ALA A 165 -16.59 6.02 9.58
CA ALA A 165 -17.67 5.26 8.96
C ALA A 165 -17.29 4.73 7.57
N SER A 166 -17.90 3.63 7.14
CA SER A 166 -17.77 3.13 5.76
C SER A 166 -18.82 3.74 4.82
N VAL A 167 -18.39 4.22 3.66
CA VAL A 167 -19.28 4.60 2.55
C VAL A 167 -19.12 3.55 1.45
N PRO A 168 -20.18 2.79 1.09
CA PRO A 168 -20.07 1.66 0.16
C PRO A 168 -19.47 1.97 -1.22
N SER A 169 -19.56 3.21 -1.69
CA SER A 169 -19.00 3.65 -2.97
C SER A 169 -17.52 4.04 -2.92
N ALA A 170 -16.88 4.00 -1.74
CA ALA A 170 -15.48 4.36 -1.57
C ALA A 170 -14.54 3.26 -2.06
N LEU A 171 -13.36 3.65 -2.55
CA LEU A 171 -12.28 2.72 -2.90
C LEU A 171 -11.67 2.11 -1.64
N THR A 172 -11.46 0.79 -1.62
CA THR A 172 -10.83 0.07 -0.50
C THR A 172 -9.78 -0.92 -1.01
N THR A 173 -8.78 -1.26 -0.18
CA THR A 173 -7.64 -2.14 -0.53
C THR A 173 -7.80 -3.58 -0.02
N SER A 174 -8.87 -3.91 0.70
CA SER A 174 -9.19 -5.25 1.22
C SER A 174 -10.64 -5.32 1.71
N ASP A 175 -11.08 -6.52 2.15
CA ASP A 175 -12.36 -6.82 2.83
C ASP A 175 -12.52 -6.07 4.17
N LYS A 176 -12.33 -4.75 4.19
CA LYS A 176 -12.66 -3.93 5.37
C LYS A 176 -14.13 -4.15 5.66
N VAL A 177 -14.39 -4.66 6.86
CA VAL A 177 -15.75 -4.89 7.34
C VAL A 177 -16.44 -3.53 7.41
N ALA A 178 -17.59 -3.43 6.76
CA ALA A 178 -18.37 -2.21 6.77
C ALA A 178 -18.86 -1.91 8.20
N TYR A 179 -18.29 -0.88 8.83
CA TYR A 179 -18.71 -0.38 10.15
C TYR A 179 -19.36 0.99 10.00
N MET A 180 -20.41 1.20 10.80
CA MET A 180 -21.24 2.41 10.76
C MET A 180 -21.56 2.86 9.33
N ALA A 181 -21.92 1.89 8.46
CA ALA A 181 -21.96 2.14 7.04
C ALA A 181 -23.12 3.10 6.69
N THR A 182 -22.82 4.12 5.88
CA THR A 182 -23.81 5.09 5.43
C THR A 182 -23.72 5.33 3.92
N PRO A 183 -24.85 5.41 3.20
CA PRO A 183 -24.84 5.81 1.79
C PRO A 183 -24.36 7.26 1.61
N LEU A 184 -23.59 7.54 0.55
CA LEU A 184 -23.07 8.89 0.27
C LEU A 184 -24.16 9.97 0.23
N ASN A 185 -25.30 9.67 -0.39
CA ASN A 185 -26.45 10.59 -0.50
C ASN A 185 -27.04 10.98 0.86
N THR A 186 -26.85 10.16 1.90
CA THR A 186 -27.29 10.47 3.27
C THR A 186 -26.45 11.60 3.83
N ILE A 187 -25.13 11.54 3.63
CA ILE A 187 -24.17 12.58 4.01
C ILE A 187 -24.44 13.87 3.20
N GLU A 188 -24.60 13.77 1.88
CA GLU A 188 -24.88 14.94 1.03
C GLU A 188 -26.16 15.68 1.45
N SER A 189 -27.19 14.93 1.87
CA SER A 189 -28.46 15.50 2.31
C SER A 189 -28.39 16.31 3.60
N LEU A 190 -27.28 16.21 4.35
CA LEU A 190 -27.01 17.02 5.54
C LEU A 190 -26.63 18.47 5.18
N ASN A 191 -26.17 18.71 3.94
CA ASN A 191 -25.81 20.04 3.44
C ASN A 191 -24.68 20.73 4.24
N TYR A 192 -23.69 19.97 4.69
CA TYR A 192 -22.55 20.51 5.46
C TYR A 192 -21.50 21.14 4.54
N ASP A 193 -20.70 22.07 5.07
CA ASP A 193 -19.63 22.74 4.30
C ASP A 193 -18.44 21.81 4.10
N TYR A 194 -18.23 20.87 5.01
CA TYR A 194 -17.27 19.77 4.89
C TYR A 194 -17.74 18.57 5.72
N PHE A 195 -17.44 17.35 5.27
CA PHE A 195 -17.66 16.13 6.02
C PHE A 195 -16.40 15.26 6.00
N ALA A 196 -15.80 15.11 7.17
CA ALA A 196 -14.57 14.41 7.42
C ALA A 196 -14.86 12.93 7.77
N LEU A 197 -14.41 12.01 6.91
CA LEU A 197 -14.55 10.58 7.16
C LEU A 197 -13.20 9.97 7.55
N GLY A 198 -13.23 9.07 8.54
CA GLY A 198 -12.16 8.10 8.80
C GLY A 198 -12.67 6.68 8.57
N HIS A 199 -11.79 5.67 8.70
CA HIS A 199 -12.01 4.21 8.53
C HIS A 199 -11.38 3.65 7.25
N ILE A 200 -11.28 4.43 6.17
CA ILE A 200 -10.68 3.97 4.91
C ILE A 200 -9.27 4.55 4.78
N HIS A 201 -8.25 3.68 4.75
CA HIS A 201 -6.83 4.08 4.71
C HIS A 201 -6.39 4.69 3.36
N ILE A 202 -7.24 4.62 2.34
CA ILE A 202 -6.99 5.25 1.04
C ILE A 202 -7.53 6.68 1.11
N ARG A 203 -6.62 7.65 1.04
CA ARG A 203 -6.98 9.07 0.91
C ARG A 203 -7.77 9.28 -0.37
N GLN A 204 -9.00 9.76 -0.24
CA GLN A 204 -9.87 10.00 -1.39
C GLN A 204 -10.95 11.03 -1.06
N LEU A 205 -11.36 11.80 -2.06
CA LEU A 205 -12.55 12.63 -2.02
C LEU A 205 -13.70 11.87 -2.69
N LEU A 206 -14.83 11.77 -2.00
CA LEU A 206 -16.07 11.23 -2.56
C LEU A 206 -16.87 12.32 -3.29
N THR A 207 -16.77 13.55 -2.80
CA THR A 207 -17.24 14.79 -3.43
C THR A 207 -16.22 15.90 -3.16
N ASP A 208 -16.48 17.12 -3.61
CA ASP A 208 -15.67 18.30 -3.30
C ASP A 208 -15.62 18.64 -1.79
N LYS A 209 -16.56 18.12 -1.00
CA LYS A 209 -16.72 18.43 0.43
C LYS A 209 -16.76 17.20 1.35
N ILE A 210 -16.70 15.99 0.81
CA ILE A 210 -16.77 14.75 1.58
C ILE A 210 -15.55 13.91 1.25
N GLY A 211 -14.74 13.54 2.24
CA GLY A 211 -13.51 12.80 1.98
C GLY A 211 -13.01 11.96 3.13
N TYR A 212 -12.29 10.90 2.79
CA TYR A 212 -11.44 10.13 3.68
C TYR A 212 -10.02 10.68 3.66
N SER A 213 -9.47 11.12 4.80
CA SER A 213 -8.07 11.55 4.87
C SER A 213 -7.09 10.42 4.57
N GLY A 214 -7.52 9.16 4.78
CA GLY A 214 -6.61 8.02 4.77
C GLY A 214 -5.78 7.97 6.05
N ASN A 215 -4.89 6.98 6.11
CA ASN A 215 -3.94 6.91 7.20
C ASN A 215 -2.77 7.88 7.03
N ILE A 216 -2.20 8.31 8.14
CA ILE A 216 -1.11 9.29 8.17
C ILE A 216 0.25 8.69 7.70
N GLN A 217 0.40 7.37 7.81
CA GLN A 217 1.55 6.61 7.35
C GLN A 217 1.09 5.20 6.94
N GLY A 218 1.66 4.64 5.87
CA GLY A 218 1.35 3.28 5.43
C GLY A 218 1.78 2.25 6.48
N LEU A 219 0.84 1.40 6.88
CA LEU A 219 1.01 0.40 7.93
C LEU A 219 1.49 -0.95 7.37
N ASN A 220 1.29 -1.19 6.08
CA ASN A 220 1.68 -2.42 5.41
C ASN A 220 2.05 -2.19 3.95
N ILE A 221 2.60 -3.23 3.34
CA ILE A 221 3.17 -3.21 1.98
C ILE A 221 2.18 -2.85 0.86
N LYS A 222 0.87 -2.97 1.11
CA LYS A 222 -0.18 -2.60 0.16
C LYS A 222 -0.57 -1.13 0.25
N GLU A 223 -0.10 -0.41 1.27
CA GLU A 223 -0.43 0.98 1.53
C GLU A 223 0.69 1.91 1.04
N THR A 224 0.92 1.87 -0.26
CA THR A 224 1.98 2.61 -0.95
C THR A 224 1.65 4.08 -1.17
N GLY A 225 2.68 4.86 -1.52
CA GLY A 225 2.55 6.26 -1.91
C GLY A 225 2.45 7.23 -0.72
N ASN A 226 2.19 8.50 -1.02
CA ASN A 226 2.16 9.55 -0.01
C ASN A 226 0.97 9.43 0.93
N LYS A 227 1.21 9.68 2.23
CA LYS A 227 0.24 9.52 3.31
C LYS A 227 0.20 10.77 4.18
N GLY A 228 -0.96 11.05 4.77
CA GLY A 228 -1.18 12.30 5.49
C GLY A 228 -2.65 12.59 5.73
N GLY A 229 -3.11 13.76 5.28
CA GLY A 229 -4.51 14.15 5.43
C GLY A 229 -4.93 15.25 4.47
N TYR A 230 -5.94 16.04 4.89
CA TYR A 230 -6.45 17.17 4.13
C TYR A 230 -6.34 18.47 4.91
N TRP A 231 -5.86 19.51 4.22
CA TRP A 231 -6.04 20.90 4.62
C TRP A 231 -7.31 21.46 3.99
N ILE A 232 -8.20 22.03 4.79
CA ILE A 232 -9.47 22.57 4.34
C ILE A 232 -9.57 24.04 4.70
N GLU A 233 -9.97 24.85 3.73
CA GLU A 233 -10.28 26.26 3.91
C GLU A 233 -11.75 26.50 3.56
N ILE A 234 -12.49 27.03 4.52
CA ILE A 234 -13.91 27.38 4.37
C ILE A 234 -14.06 28.89 4.50
N GLU A 235 -14.51 29.54 3.43
CA GLU A 235 -14.78 30.97 3.40
C GLU A 235 -16.02 31.26 2.56
N ARG A 236 -17.00 31.95 3.15
CA ARG A 236 -18.20 32.44 2.44
C ARG A 236 -18.93 31.35 1.64
N GLY A 237 -19.04 30.14 2.20
CA GLY A 237 -19.71 28.99 1.59
C GLY A 237 -18.89 28.24 0.52
N ILE A 238 -17.66 28.68 0.27
CA ILE A 238 -16.70 28.00 -0.61
C ILE A 238 -15.78 27.16 0.27
N THR A 239 -15.66 25.88 -0.08
CA THR A 239 -14.76 24.92 0.57
C THR A 239 -13.66 24.56 -0.41
N ARG A 240 -12.40 24.68 0.02
CA ARG A 240 -11.23 24.20 -0.72
C ARG A 240 -10.58 23.10 0.07
N VAL A 241 -10.32 21.96 -0.56
CA VAL A 241 -9.71 20.79 0.07
C VAL A 241 -8.42 20.47 -0.67
N SER A 242 -7.30 20.47 0.05
CA SER A 242 -5.97 20.22 -0.50
C SER A 242 -5.32 19.05 0.25
N PRO A 243 -4.77 18.04 -0.43
CA PRO A 243 -4.02 16.99 0.23
C PRO A 243 -2.74 17.55 0.84
N VAL A 244 -2.36 17.06 2.02
CA VAL A 244 -1.07 17.36 2.65
C VAL A 244 -0.44 16.05 3.11
N ASP A 245 0.84 15.89 2.80
CA ASP A 245 1.61 14.69 3.10
C ASP A 245 2.44 14.91 4.37
N PHE A 246 2.38 13.96 5.30
CA PHE A 246 3.07 14.05 6.60
C PHE A 246 3.99 12.86 6.85
N ASN A 247 3.86 11.81 6.04
CA ASN A 247 4.59 10.58 6.26
C ASN A 247 6.09 10.80 6.13
N SER A 248 6.81 10.40 7.17
CA SER A 248 8.29 10.43 7.18
C SER A 248 8.92 9.21 6.51
N LEU A 249 8.08 8.26 6.10
CA LEU A 249 8.43 6.96 5.56
C LEU A 249 7.35 6.49 4.57
N SER A 250 7.77 5.82 3.50
CA SER A 250 6.90 5.36 2.42
C SER A 250 7.13 3.90 2.04
N TRP A 251 6.04 3.19 1.74
CA TRP A 251 6.07 1.89 1.10
C TRP A 251 6.04 2.06 -0.42
N PHE A 252 6.92 1.33 -1.11
CA PHE A 252 7.01 1.28 -2.56
C PHE A 252 6.81 -0.15 -3.03
N GLN A 253 6.09 -0.32 -4.13
CA GLN A 253 6.00 -1.58 -4.85
C GLN A 253 6.54 -1.36 -6.25
N ILE A 254 7.64 -2.04 -6.57
CA ILE A 254 8.38 -1.89 -7.82
C ILE A 254 8.30 -3.22 -8.56
N GLY A 255 7.89 -3.18 -9.83
CA GLY A 255 7.90 -4.37 -10.68
C GLY A 255 9.25 -4.49 -11.40
N TYR A 256 9.87 -5.66 -11.36
CA TYR A 256 11.08 -5.95 -12.12
C TYR A 256 10.91 -7.25 -12.90
N THR A 257 11.16 -7.20 -14.22
CA THR A 257 11.10 -8.37 -15.09
C THR A 257 12.50 -8.89 -15.34
N ILE A 258 12.77 -10.10 -14.85
CA ILE A 258 14.02 -10.82 -15.08
C ILE A 258 14.07 -11.26 -16.54
N THR A 259 15.17 -10.95 -17.21
CA THR A 259 15.44 -11.39 -18.58
C THR A 259 16.28 -12.68 -18.59
N ALA A 260 16.18 -13.44 -19.67
CA ALA A 260 16.95 -14.68 -19.86
C ALA A 260 18.49 -14.47 -19.92
N GLU A 261 18.93 -13.22 -20.11
CA GLU A 261 20.35 -12.84 -20.13
C GLU A 261 20.97 -12.81 -18.73
N ILE A 262 20.13 -12.68 -17.69
CA ILE A 262 20.58 -12.68 -16.30
C ILE A 262 20.76 -14.14 -15.85
N GLN A 263 22.02 -14.58 -15.87
CA GLN A 263 22.41 -15.97 -15.58
C GLN A 263 23.11 -16.14 -14.22
N SER A 264 23.18 -15.10 -13.40
CA SER A 264 23.74 -15.20 -12.04
C SER A 264 23.01 -14.28 -11.05
N ILE A 265 23.03 -14.67 -9.77
CA ILE A 265 22.49 -13.84 -8.67
C ILE A 265 23.20 -12.49 -8.58
N GLU A 266 24.51 -12.42 -8.87
CA GLU A 266 25.25 -11.15 -8.86
C GLU A 266 24.77 -10.20 -9.96
N ALA A 267 24.51 -10.72 -11.17
CA ALA A 267 23.96 -9.93 -12.26
C ALA A 267 22.54 -9.46 -11.95
N LEU A 268 21.70 -10.34 -11.39
CA LEU A 268 20.35 -9.98 -10.96
C LEU A 268 20.38 -8.88 -9.89
N LYS A 269 21.25 -9.01 -8.90
CA LYS A 269 21.45 -8.03 -7.84
C LYS A 269 21.82 -6.66 -8.41
N ALA A 270 22.82 -6.60 -9.28
CA ALA A 270 23.25 -5.36 -9.92
C ALA A 270 22.09 -4.68 -10.67
N ALA A 271 21.33 -5.46 -11.43
CA ALA A 271 20.20 -4.93 -12.18
C ALA A 271 19.04 -4.46 -11.30
N ILE A 272 18.74 -5.14 -10.19
CA ILE A 272 17.75 -4.69 -9.19
C ILE A 272 18.21 -3.39 -8.51
N ILE A 273 19.50 -3.27 -8.17
CA ILE A 273 20.07 -2.04 -7.57
C ILE A 273 19.84 -0.86 -8.51
N ASP A 274 20.25 -0.98 -9.77
CA ASP A 274 20.11 0.09 -10.75
C ASP A 274 18.64 0.46 -10.95
N HIS A 275 17.76 -0.53 -11.00
CA HIS A 275 16.33 -0.33 -11.17
C HIS A 275 15.69 0.39 -9.97
N ILE A 276 15.98 -0.03 -8.73
CA ILE A 276 15.43 0.62 -7.53
C ILE A 276 16.00 2.03 -7.38
N HIS A 277 17.30 2.21 -7.62
CA HIS A 277 17.93 3.52 -7.54
C HIS A 277 17.27 4.50 -8.51
N GLU A 278 17.10 4.13 -9.77
CA GLU A 278 16.47 5.02 -10.76
C GLU A 278 15.02 5.38 -10.40
N GLN A 279 14.24 4.42 -9.88
CA GLN A 279 12.85 4.65 -9.47
C GLN A 279 12.73 5.53 -8.21
N LEU A 280 13.71 5.47 -7.30
CA LEU A 280 13.63 6.11 -5.98
C LEU A 280 14.68 7.22 -5.76
N LYS A 281 15.34 7.70 -6.80
CA LYS A 281 16.42 8.71 -6.71
C LYS A 281 15.98 10.03 -6.07
N ASP A 282 14.74 10.46 -6.32
CA ASP A 282 14.20 11.74 -5.83
C ASP A 282 13.38 11.59 -4.53
N VAL A 283 13.33 10.38 -3.95
CA VAL A 283 12.60 10.11 -2.71
C VAL A 283 13.49 10.44 -1.51
N GLY A 284 13.15 11.52 -0.79
CA GLY A 284 13.85 11.97 0.43
C GLY A 284 13.36 11.35 1.74
N GLN A 285 12.28 10.57 1.71
CA GLN A 285 11.75 9.87 2.90
C GLN A 285 12.42 8.50 3.09
N VAL A 286 12.27 7.91 4.29
CA VAL A 286 12.71 6.53 4.54
C VAL A 286 11.90 5.55 3.69
N LYS A 287 12.58 4.56 3.10
CA LYS A 287 12.02 3.70 2.04
C LYS A 287 11.84 2.27 2.55
N LEU A 288 10.66 1.71 2.31
CA LEU A 288 10.39 0.27 2.39
C LEU A 288 9.94 -0.19 1.02
N VAL A 289 10.59 -1.24 0.49
CA VAL A 289 10.41 -1.62 -0.90
C VAL A 289 9.94 -3.07 -1.00
N ARG A 290 8.90 -3.30 -1.79
CA ARG A 290 8.60 -4.61 -2.36
C ARG A 290 9.04 -4.63 -3.80
N VAL A 291 9.82 -5.61 -4.19
CA VAL A 291 10.12 -5.87 -5.60
C VAL A 291 9.30 -7.08 -6.04
N LEU A 292 8.39 -6.87 -6.98
CA LEU A 292 7.67 -7.96 -7.64
C LEU A 292 8.53 -8.45 -8.81
N LEU A 293 9.19 -9.59 -8.62
CA LEU A 293 9.97 -10.24 -9.65
C LEU A 293 9.05 -11.04 -10.57
N THR A 294 9.23 -10.85 -11.86
CA THR A 294 8.47 -11.52 -12.92
C THR A 294 9.41 -11.97 -14.03
N GLY A 295 8.91 -12.76 -14.98
CA GLY A 295 9.68 -13.17 -16.16
C GLY A 295 10.29 -14.56 -16.02
N LYS A 296 11.09 -14.93 -17.01
CA LYS A 296 11.65 -16.28 -17.14
C LYS A 296 13.13 -16.27 -16.83
N THR A 297 13.60 -17.12 -15.92
CA THR A 297 15.01 -17.14 -15.49
C THR A 297 15.57 -18.54 -15.28
N PRO A 298 16.85 -18.78 -15.61
CA PRO A 298 17.54 -20.02 -15.22
C PRO A 298 17.79 -20.11 -13.71
N LEU A 299 17.65 -19.00 -12.98
CA LEU A 299 17.97 -18.88 -11.56
C LEU A 299 16.88 -19.40 -10.61
N ILE A 300 15.89 -20.17 -11.10
CA ILE A 300 14.70 -20.51 -10.31
C ILE A 300 15.05 -21.31 -9.04
N GLU A 301 16.04 -22.20 -9.11
CA GLU A 301 16.52 -23.00 -7.98
C GLU A 301 17.35 -22.14 -7.01
N GLU A 302 18.11 -21.18 -7.54
CA GLU A 302 18.86 -20.20 -6.76
C GLU A 302 17.96 -19.15 -6.09
N LEU A 303 16.77 -18.86 -6.60
CA LEU A 303 15.78 -17.93 -6.01
C LEU A 303 14.94 -18.59 -4.90
N ASN A 304 15.53 -19.52 -4.15
CA ASN A 304 14.94 -20.08 -2.95
C ASN A 304 14.93 -19.08 -1.78
N THR A 305 14.16 -19.38 -0.73
CA THR A 305 13.96 -18.49 0.43
C THR A 305 15.27 -18.01 1.07
N ILE A 306 16.26 -18.90 1.26
CA ILE A 306 17.51 -18.57 1.96
C ILE A 306 18.33 -17.56 1.15
N ASN A 307 18.44 -17.81 -0.16
CA ASN A 307 19.20 -16.93 -1.05
C ASN A 307 18.50 -15.58 -1.24
N LEU A 308 17.17 -15.56 -1.30
CA LEU A 308 16.39 -14.32 -1.34
C LEU A 308 16.60 -13.50 -0.07
N GLU A 309 16.52 -14.10 1.12
CA GLU A 309 16.78 -13.40 2.39
C GLU A 309 18.18 -12.78 2.42
N PHE A 310 19.21 -13.48 1.92
CA PHE A 310 20.57 -12.94 1.84
C PHE A 310 20.66 -11.78 0.83
N LEU A 311 20.04 -11.94 -0.35
CA LEU A 311 19.99 -10.89 -1.37
C LEU A 311 19.26 -9.65 -0.85
N GLU A 312 18.16 -9.82 -0.12
CA GLU A 312 17.43 -8.73 0.53
C GLU A 312 18.31 -7.94 1.49
N GLN A 313 19.14 -8.60 2.31
CA GLN A 313 20.05 -7.90 3.22
C GLN A 313 21.13 -7.09 2.48
N ASP A 314 21.75 -7.66 1.43
CA ASP A 314 22.75 -6.93 0.63
C ASP A 314 22.12 -5.72 -0.08
N LEU A 315 20.91 -5.88 -0.61
CA LEU A 315 20.16 -4.78 -1.22
C LEU A 315 19.77 -3.69 -0.21
N ILE A 316 19.31 -4.08 0.99
CA ILE A 316 18.98 -3.15 2.08
C ILE A 316 20.19 -2.27 2.43
N GLU A 317 21.36 -2.87 2.60
CA GLU A 317 22.58 -2.14 2.97
C GLU A 317 23.07 -1.22 1.85
N ARG A 318 23.06 -1.69 0.60
CA ARG A 318 23.54 -0.90 -0.55
C ARG A 318 22.65 0.27 -0.93
N LEU A 319 21.34 0.13 -0.72
CA LEU A 319 20.33 1.13 -1.11
C LEU A 319 19.81 1.98 0.06
N ASP A 320 20.38 1.80 1.25
CA ASP A 320 19.98 2.48 2.50
C ASP A 320 18.46 2.38 2.75
N LEU A 321 17.93 1.15 2.63
CA LEU A 321 16.51 0.88 2.82
C LEU A 321 16.23 0.48 4.27
N LEU A 322 15.06 0.81 4.80
CA LEU A 322 14.66 0.28 6.10
C LEU A 322 14.24 -1.19 6.00
N TYR A 323 13.65 -1.56 4.86
CA TYR A 323 13.11 -2.89 4.60
C TYR A 323 13.02 -3.14 3.10
N LEU A 324 13.30 -4.38 2.69
CA LEU A 324 13.07 -4.85 1.33
C LEU A 324 12.46 -6.25 1.38
N GLU A 325 11.52 -6.53 0.48
CA GLU A 325 10.94 -7.85 0.23
C GLU A 325 11.03 -8.15 -1.28
N LEU A 326 11.61 -9.29 -1.64
CA LEU A 326 11.60 -9.82 -3.00
C LEU A 326 10.47 -10.85 -3.13
N ASP A 327 9.48 -10.54 -3.95
CA ASP A 327 8.39 -11.46 -4.29
C ASP A 327 8.68 -12.14 -5.63
N SER A 328 9.12 -13.40 -5.58
CA SER A 328 9.41 -14.23 -6.75
C SER A 328 8.24 -15.12 -7.19
N SER A 329 7.03 -14.94 -6.62
CA SER A 329 5.88 -15.82 -6.88
C SER A 329 5.39 -15.84 -8.34
N LYS A 330 5.85 -14.90 -9.17
CA LYS A 330 5.53 -14.79 -10.60
C LYS A 330 6.75 -14.98 -11.51
N VAL A 331 7.84 -15.53 -10.97
CA VAL A 331 9.01 -15.91 -11.75
C VAL A 331 8.81 -17.32 -12.28
N GLU A 332 9.05 -17.51 -13.57
CA GLU A 332 8.94 -18.79 -14.25
C GLU A 332 10.34 -19.36 -14.54
N ALA A 333 10.45 -20.68 -14.58
CA ALA A 333 11.68 -21.33 -14.99
C ALA A 333 12.00 -21.00 -16.46
N TYR A 334 13.28 -20.78 -16.76
CA TYR A 334 13.81 -20.74 -18.11
C TYR A 334 14.98 -21.69 -18.22
N ILE A 335 14.95 -22.59 -19.20
CA ILE A 335 16.12 -23.40 -19.54
C ILE A 335 16.49 -23.09 -20.98
N SER A 336 17.70 -22.60 -21.21
CA SER A 336 18.18 -22.38 -22.57
C SER A 336 18.50 -23.71 -23.25
N GLU A 337 18.44 -23.74 -24.58
CA GLU A 337 18.85 -24.90 -25.37
C GLU A 337 20.32 -25.30 -25.07
N GLU A 338 21.20 -24.32 -24.89
CA GLU A 338 22.60 -24.55 -24.53
C GLU A 338 22.75 -25.22 -23.16
N MET A 339 21.94 -24.84 -22.17
CA MET A 339 21.93 -25.50 -20.86
C MET A 339 21.40 -26.93 -20.96
N LEU A 340 20.30 -27.15 -21.70
CA LEU A 340 19.78 -28.51 -21.92
C LEU A 340 20.80 -29.41 -22.62
N LYS A 341 21.59 -28.88 -23.56
CA LYS A 341 22.68 -29.61 -24.23
C LYS A 341 23.85 -29.96 -23.31
N GLN A 342 24.05 -29.23 -22.21
CA GLN A 342 25.11 -29.52 -21.25
C GLN A 342 24.68 -30.58 -20.22
N GLU A 343 23.38 -30.86 -20.09
CA GLU A 343 22.89 -31.92 -19.23
C GLU A 343 23.16 -33.31 -19.82
N HIS A 344 23.20 -34.35 -18.96
CA HIS A 344 23.26 -35.75 -19.37
C HIS A 344 21.86 -36.37 -19.40
N THR A 345 20.97 -35.83 -20.24
CA THR A 345 19.57 -36.26 -20.35
C THR A 345 19.21 -36.74 -21.76
N VAL A 346 18.09 -37.45 -21.89
CA VAL A 346 17.55 -37.84 -23.21
C VAL A 346 17.27 -36.61 -24.07
N VAL A 347 16.87 -35.50 -23.46
CA VAL A 347 16.62 -34.23 -24.15
C VAL A 347 17.92 -33.66 -24.70
N SER A 348 19.01 -33.69 -23.93
CA SER A 348 20.35 -33.29 -24.39
C SER A 348 20.78 -34.07 -25.62
N GLU A 349 20.73 -35.41 -25.55
CA GLU A 349 21.10 -36.29 -26.67
C GLU A 349 20.24 -36.02 -27.92
N LEU A 350 18.94 -35.77 -27.74
CA LEU A 350 18.04 -35.36 -28.82
C LEU A 350 18.44 -34.01 -29.41
N LEU A 351 18.77 -33.01 -28.59
CA LEU A 351 19.20 -31.69 -29.07
C LEU A 351 20.51 -31.77 -29.85
N HIS A 352 21.50 -32.55 -29.37
CA HIS A 352 22.76 -32.80 -30.09
C HIS A 352 22.52 -33.53 -31.41
N PHE A 353 21.61 -34.50 -31.44
CA PHE A 353 21.21 -35.18 -32.67
C PHE A 353 20.53 -34.23 -33.67
N LEU A 354 19.70 -33.29 -33.17
CA LEU A 354 19.02 -32.31 -34.01
C LEU A 354 19.96 -31.19 -34.51
N ASP A 355 21.16 -31.05 -33.95
CA ASP A 355 22.24 -30.17 -34.42
C ASP A 355 23.14 -30.82 -35.46
N ALA A 356 23.08 -32.14 -35.64
CA ALA A 356 23.95 -32.85 -36.55
C ALA A 356 23.70 -32.43 -38.01
N GLU A 357 24.75 -31.95 -38.69
CA GLU A 357 24.70 -31.61 -40.12
C GLU A 357 24.59 -32.84 -41.02
N ASP A 358 25.02 -34.01 -40.53
CA ASP A 358 24.97 -35.29 -41.21
C ASP A 358 24.11 -36.29 -40.42
N TYR A 359 22.88 -36.51 -40.90
CA TYR A 359 22.01 -37.54 -40.34
C TYR A 359 22.45 -38.94 -40.79
N PRO A 360 22.29 -39.97 -39.94
CA PRO A 360 22.59 -41.35 -40.31
C PRO A 360 21.86 -41.78 -41.59
N GLU A 361 22.58 -42.45 -42.49
CA GLU A 361 22.05 -42.87 -43.80
C GLU A 361 20.80 -43.76 -43.67
N ALA A 362 20.79 -44.63 -42.66
CA ALA A 362 19.64 -45.48 -42.33
C ALA A 362 18.39 -44.71 -41.89
N LEU A 363 18.54 -43.51 -41.31
CA LEU A 363 17.41 -42.63 -40.98
C LEU A 363 16.84 -42.00 -42.25
N LEU A 364 17.72 -41.44 -43.09
CA LEU A 364 17.34 -40.83 -44.35
C LEU A 364 16.59 -41.84 -45.24
N GLU A 365 17.10 -43.06 -45.34
CA GLU A 365 16.44 -44.13 -46.10
C GLU A 365 15.01 -44.40 -45.60
N ARG A 366 14.78 -44.48 -44.28
CA ARG A 366 13.45 -44.67 -43.70
C ARG A 366 12.52 -43.48 -43.96
N LEU A 367 13.04 -42.26 -43.85
CA LEU A 367 12.26 -41.04 -44.10
C LEU A 367 11.81 -40.94 -45.56
N SER A 368 12.64 -41.35 -46.51
CA SER A 368 12.29 -41.34 -47.95
C SER A 368 11.04 -42.17 -48.29
N GLN A 369 10.68 -43.12 -47.42
CA GLN A 369 9.52 -44.00 -47.58
C GLN A 369 8.23 -43.42 -46.95
N LEU A 370 8.33 -42.32 -46.19
CA LEU A 370 7.19 -41.72 -45.51
C LEU A 370 6.39 -40.76 -46.43
N PRO A 371 5.05 -40.70 -46.27
CA PRO A 371 4.22 -39.71 -46.94
C PRO A 371 4.65 -38.29 -46.58
N GLY A 372 4.90 -37.44 -47.57
CA GLY A 372 5.38 -36.06 -47.40
C GLY A 372 6.89 -35.91 -47.56
N PHE A 373 7.67 -36.96 -47.31
CA PHE A 373 9.10 -36.99 -47.63
C PHE A 373 9.40 -37.66 -48.98
N SER A 374 8.46 -38.46 -49.48
CA SER A 374 8.55 -39.15 -50.77
C SER A 374 8.70 -38.23 -52.00
N SER A 375 8.38 -36.94 -51.86
CA SER A 375 8.60 -35.93 -52.90
C SER A 375 10.05 -35.46 -53.00
N TYR A 376 10.86 -35.63 -51.95
CA TYR A 376 12.27 -35.26 -51.94
C TYR A 376 13.12 -36.43 -52.44
N LYS A 377 13.78 -36.25 -53.60
CA LYS A 377 14.52 -37.33 -54.27
C LYS A 377 16.03 -37.28 -54.03
N GLN A 378 16.54 -36.18 -53.50
CA GLN A 378 17.97 -35.97 -53.28
C GLN A 378 18.27 -35.86 -51.78
N LYS A 379 19.40 -36.45 -51.37
CA LYS A 379 19.90 -36.40 -49.98
C LYS A 379 19.86 -34.97 -49.42
N GLN A 380 20.31 -33.98 -50.20
CA GLN A 380 20.35 -32.58 -49.80
C GLN A 380 18.96 -31.99 -49.49
N GLN A 381 17.96 -32.30 -50.31
CA GLN A 381 16.60 -31.78 -50.13
C GLN A 381 15.92 -32.33 -48.87
N MET A 382 16.23 -33.57 -48.50
CA MET A 382 15.74 -34.18 -47.26
C MET A 382 16.42 -33.59 -46.03
N ILE A 383 17.72 -33.31 -46.10
CA ILE A 383 18.46 -32.64 -45.03
C ILE A 383 17.92 -31.22 -44.81
N GLU A 384 17.67 -30.46 -45.87
CA GLU A 384 17.06 -29.12 -45.78
C GLU A 384 15.66 -29.15 -45.14
N ALA A 385 14.83 -30.12 -45.51
CA ALA A 385 13.51 -30.33 -44.90
C ALA A 385 13.60 -30.72 -43.41
N LEU A 386 14.55 -31.59 -43.05
CA LEU A 386 14.81 -31.98 -41.66
C LEU A 386 15.31 -30.80 -40.83
N ASN A 387 16.22 -29.99 -41.34
CA ASN A 387 16.72 -28.80 -40.66
C ASN A 387 15.59 -27.79 -40.37
N GLY A 388 14.64 -27.63 -41.29
CA GLY A 388 13.44 -26.82 -41.08
C GLY A 388 12.56 -27.33 -39.94
N ILE A 389 12.30 -28.63 -39.89
CA ILE A 389 11.49 -29.27 -38.82
C ILE A 389 12.24 -29.27 -37.48
N ASN A 390 13.56 -29.46 -37.51
CA ASN A 390 14.40 -29.49 -36.32
C ASN A 390 14.29 -28.20 -35.52
N HIS A 391 14.19 -27.05 -36.20
CA HIS A 391 13.98 -25.78 -35.51
C HIS A 391 12.67 -25.78 -34.71
N GLU A 392 11.55 -26.20 -35.31
CA GLU A 392 10.25 -26.23 -34.63
C GLU A 392 10.24 -27.24 -33.46
N VAL A 393 10.83 -28.42 -33.68
CA VAL A 393 10.95 -29.47 -32.66
C VAL A 393 11.83 -29.03 -31.49
N LYS A 394 12.96 -28.36 -31.75
CA LYS A 394 13.82 -27.77 -30.71
C LYS A 394 13.03 -26.79 -29.85
N THR A 395 12.31 -25.85 -30.49
CA THR A 395 11.49 -24.87 -29.77
C THR A 395 10.41 -25.54 -28.90
N LEU A 396 9.76 -26.59 -29.41
CA LEU A 396 8.75 -27.34 -28.64
C LEU A 396 9.37 -28.12 -27.46
N LEU A 397 10.54 -28.75 -27.65
CA LEU A 397 11.24 -29.49 -26.60
C LEU A 397 11.67 -28.57 -25.46
N VAL A 398 12.28 -27.43 -25.79
CA VAL A 398 12.70 -26.41 -24.82
C VAL A 398 11.49 -25.91 -24.02
N ASN A 399 10.40 -25.54 -24.70
CA ASN A 399 9.19 -25.05 -24.04
C ASN A 399 8.53 -26.09 -23.14
N ARG A 400 8.55 -27.37 -23.51
CA ARG A 400 7.90 -28.44 -22.73
C ARG A 400 8.68 -28.80 -21.46
N MET A 401 10.01 -28.72 -21.51
CA MET A 401 10.85 -28.94 -20.33
C MET A 401 10.69 -27.83 -19.30
N VAL A 402 10.48 -26.59 -19.75
CA VAL A 402 10.12 -25.46 -18.89
C VAL A 402 8.85 -25.76 -18.09
N VAL A 403 7.77 -26.24 -18.75
CA VAL A 403 6.48 -26.51 -18.09
C VAL A 403 6.55 -27.68 -17.10
N SER A 404 7.34 -28.73 -17.38
CA SER A 404 7.40 -29.92 -16.51
C SER A 404 8.08 -29.69 -15.15
N LYS A 405 8.92 -28.65 -15.01
CA LYS A 405 9.53 -28.29 -13.72
C LYS A 405 8.58 -27.49 -12.81
N ASP A 406 7.48 -26.94 -13.35
CA ASP A 406 6.48 -26.19 -12.57
C ASP A 406 5.42 -27.10 -11.90
N GLU A 407 5.37 -28.39 -12.22
CA GLU A 407 4.36 -29.36 -11.72
C GLU A 407 4.85 -30.31 -10.61
N ASN A 408 6.11 -30.20 -10.16
CA ASN A 408 6.70 -30.96 -9.05
C ASN A 408 7.16 -30.04 -7.92
#